data_AF-A0A2N5YPS1-F1
#
_entry.id   AF-A0A2N5YPS1-F1
#
_cell.length_a   1.000
_cell.length_b   1.000
_cell.length_c   1.000
_cell.angle_alpha   90.00
_cell.angle_beta   90.00
_cell.angle_gamma   90.00
#
_symmetry.space_group_name_H-M   'P 1'
#
loop_
_entity.id
_entity.type
_entity.pdbx_description
1 polymer ?
#
loop_
_entity_poly.entity_id
_entity_poly.type
_entity_poly.pdbx_seq_one_letter_code
_entity_poly.pdbx_strand_id
1 'polypeptide(L)'
;ENFSKENQGFVKDATKKLYASNQETDWKDFELRFLEVHPGFYEKLQEKFPDLYTNDRRLCAFLKLNMTTKEISSITGQSIQSIEKARIRLRKKLDLTHTDTNLTNFFIEY
;
A
#
# COMPACT_ATOMS: atom_id res chain seq x y z
N GLU A 1 20.20 6.58 3.02
CA GLU A 1 19.17 7.63 3.13
C GLU A 1 18.63 7.62 4.55
N ASN A 2 18.69 8.76 5.23
CA ASN A 2 18.42 8.87 6.67
C ASN A 2 16.92 8.86 6.93
N PHE A 3 16.37 7.68 7.19
CA PHE A 3 15.03 7.50 7.72
C PHE A 3 14.95 8.13 9.13
N SER A 4 14.23 9.23 9.28
CA SER A 4 13.91 9.77 10.61
C SER A 4 12.72 8.99 11.19
N LYS A 5 12.75 8.70 12.49
CA LYS A 5 11.60 8.14 13.23
C LYS A 5 10.36 9.05 13.17
N GLU A 6 10.55 10.34 12.88
CA GLU A 6 9.51 11.36 12.77
C GLU A 6 8.62 11.11 11.54
N ASN A 7 9.23 10.77 10.41
CA ASN A 7 8.54 10.46 9.15
C ASN A 7 7.64 9.22 9.27
N GLN A 8 8.06 8.22 10.05
CA GLN A 8 7.22 7.06 10.38
C GLN A 8 6.04 7.43 11.29
N GLY A 9 6.21 8.42 12.17
CA GLY A 9 5.15 8.95 13.02
C GLY A 9 4.02 9.59 12.20
N PHE A 10 4.37 10.43 11.21
CA PHE A 10 3.37 11.10 10.38
C PHE A 10 2.54 10.14 9.52
N VAL A 11 3.18 9.12 8.92
CA VAL A 11 2.46 8.08 8.16
C VAL A 11 1.53 7.29 9.09
N LYS A 12 1.96 7.01 10.32
CA LYS A 12 1.15 6.31 11.32
C LYS A 12 -0.08 7.14 11.72
N ASP A 13 0.08 8.45 11.90
CA ASP A 13 -1.03 9.34 12.22
C ASP A 13 -2.03 9.46 11.06
N ALA A 14 -1.56 9.57 9.82
CA ALA A 14 -2.42 9.56 8.63
C ALA A 14 -3.16 8.22 8.49
N THR A 15 -2.48 7.10 8.77
CA THR A 15 -3.12 5.77 8.78
C THR A 15 -4.20 5.68 9.87
N LYS A 16 -3.98 6.27 11.05
CA LYS A 16 -4.97 6.30 12.12
C LYS A 16 -6.24 7.07 11.72
N LYS A 17 -6.11 8.16 10.96
CA LYS A 17 -7.26 8.88 10.40
C LYS A 17 -8.02 8.03 9.39
N LEU A 18 -7.31 7.32 8.51
CA LEU A 18 -7.90 6.39 7.55
C LEU A 18 -8.76 5.32 8.24
N TYR A 19 -8.30 4.77 9.38
CA TYR A 19 -9.11 3.83 10.19
C TYR A 19 -10.42 4.44 10.72
N ALA A 20 -10.48 5.76 10.91
CA ALA A 20 -11.62 6.42 11.54
C ALA A 20 -12.73 6.80 10.55
N SER A 21 -12.38 7.25 9.33
CA SER A 21 -13.38 7.83 8.41
C SER A 21 -13.36 7.28 6.98
N ASN A 22 -12.25 6.67 6.54
CA ASN A 22 -12.02 6.15 5.19
C ASN A 22 -12.46 7.12 4.06
N GLN A 23 -12.42 8.43 4.30
CA GLN A 23 -12.81 9.46 3.33
C GLN A 23 -11.70 9.68 2.31
N GLU A 24 -12.06 10.12 1.11
CA GLU A 24 -11.07 10.41 0.05
C GLU A 24 -10.07 11.52 0.44
N THR A 25 -10.46 12.42 1.33
CA THR A 25 -9.54 13.43 1.92
C THR A 25 -8.46 12.80 2.78
N ASP A 26 -8.81 11.76 3.55
CA ASP A 26 -7.86 11.06 4.43
C ASP A 26 -6.91 10.19 3.60
N TRP A 27 -7.40 9.66 2.47
CA TRP A 27 -6.56 9.00 1.48
C TRP A 27 -5.53 9.93 0.87
N LYS A 28 -5.91 11.17 0.53
CA LYS A 28 -4.98 12.17 0.02
C LYS A 28 -3.92 12.56 1.05
N ASP A 29 -4.30 12.73 2.32
CA ASP A 29 -3.34 13.00 3.42
C ASP A 29 -2.39 11.81 3.56
N PHE A 30 -2.90 10.58 3.59
CA PHE A 30 -2.08 9.37 3.63
C PHE A 30 -1.12 9.26 2.45
N GLU A 31 -1.59 9.44 1.21
CA GLU A 31 -0.75 9.34 0.01
C GLU A 31 0.35 10.41 0.01
N LEU A 32 0.03 11.64 0.44
CA LEU A 32 1.01 12.71 0.60
C LEU A 32 2.09 12.31 1.61
N ARG A 33 1.70 11.89 2.82
CA ARG A 33 2.65 11.46 3.86
C ARG A 33 3.46 10.25 3.42
N PHE A 34 2.82 9.30 2.75
CA PHE A 34 3.49 8.11 2.23
C PHE A 34 4.56 8.50 1.21
N LEU A 35 4.28 9.41 0.28
CA LEU A 35 5.25 9.89 -0.71
C LEU A 35 6.38 10.73 -0.10
N GLU A 36 6.13 11.44 1.01
CA GLU A 36 7.20 12.10 1.78
C GLU A 36 8.22 11.07 2.30
N VAL A 37 7.79 9.84 2.61
CA VAL A 37 8.66 8.75 3.09
C VAL A 37 9.19 7.87 1.95
N HIS A 38 8.40 7.69 0.90
CA HIS A 38 8.67 6.83 -0.25
C HIS A 38 8.59 7.63 -1.56
N PRO A 39 9.49 8.61 -1.77
CA PRO A 39 9.45 9.45 -2.95
C PRO A 39 9.67 8.63 -4.23
N GLY A 40 8.90 8.92 -5.27
CA GLY A 40 8.98 8.20 -6.54
C GLY A 40 8.32 6.82 -6.53
N PHE A 41 7.66 6.40 -5.44
CA PHE A 41 7.09 5.06 -5.35
C PHE A 41 6.01 4.82 -6.42
N TYR A 42 5.04 5.73 -6.55
CA TYR A 42 3.96 5.57 -7.52
C TYR A 42 4.43 5.77 -8.96
N GLU A 43 5.44 6.60 -9.18
CA GLU A 43 6.08 6.82 -10.48
C GLU A 43 6.76 5.54 -10.94
N LYS A 44 7.64 4.96 -10.12
CA LYS A 44 8.29 3.66 -10.40
C LYS A 44 7.28 2.54 -10.60
N LEU A 45 6.23 2.53 -9.78
CA LEU A 45 5.17 1.54 -9.87
C LEU A 45 4.41 1.67 -11.18
N GLN A 46 4.12 2.90 -11.62
CA GLN A 46 3.44 3.18 -12.88
C GLN A 46 4.30 2.86 -14.11
N GLU A 47 5.60 3.14 -14.04
CA GLU A 47 6.56 2.81 -15.11
C GLU A 47 6.67 1.30 -15.31
N LYS A 48 6.76 0.53 -14.21
CA LYS A 48 6.94 -0.92 -14.26
C LYS A 48 5.63 -1.69 -14.45
N PHE A 49 4.53 -1.18 -13.91
CA PHE A 49 3.23 -1.85 -13.89
C PHE A 49 2.11 -0.85 -14.26
N PRO A 50 2.03 -0.44 -15.55
CA PRO A 50 1.12 0.60 -16.00
C PRO A 50 -0.37 0.26 -15.83
N ASP A 51 -0.70 -1.03 -15.70
CA ASP A 51 -2.08 -1.56 -15.57
C ASP A 51 -2.61 -1.58 -14.12
N LEU A 52 -1.90 -0.97 -13.18
CA LEU A 52 -2.33 -0.83 -11.79
C LEU A 52 -3.29 0.35 -11.62
N TYR A 53 -4.53 0.03 -11.25
CA TYR A 53 -5.55 1.03 -10.92
C TYR A 53 -5.33 1.59 -9.51
N THR A 54 -6.03 2.68 -9.18
CA THR A 54 -5.93 3.36 -7.87
C THR A 54 -5.99 2.41 -6.68
N ASN A 55 -6.94 1.47 -6.67
CA ASN A 55 -7.08 0.49 -5.58
C ASN A 55 -5.89 -0.50 -5.51
N ASP A 56 -5.30 -0.85 -6.65
CA ASP A 56 -4.11 -1.69 -6.67
C ASP A 56 -2.90 -0.93 -6.14
N ARG A 57 -2.74 0.35 -6.51
CA ARG A 57 -1.67 1.23 -6.01
C ARG A 57 -1.77 1.45 -4.50
N ARG A 58 -2.97 1.73 -3.99
CA ARG A 58 -3.25 1.82 -2.54
C ARG A 58 -2.89 0.53 -1.81
N LEU A 59 -3.22 -0.63 -2.39
CA LEU A 59 -2.81 -1.92 -1.84
C LEU A 59 -1.29 -2.09 -1.83
N CYS A 60 -0.57 -1.66 -2.87
CA CYS A 60 0.90 -1.67 -2.90
C CYS A 60 1.50 -0.81 -1.78
N ALA A 61 0.95 0.38 -1.53
CA ALA A 61 1.40 1.25 -0.44
C ALA A 61 1.21 0.60 0.93
N PHE A 62 0.08 -0.07 1.17
CA PHE A 62 -0.12 -0.82 2.41
C PHE A 62 0.85 -1.99 2.59
N LEU A 63 1.13 -2.71 1.51
CA LEU A 63 2.11 -3.80 1.52
C LEU A 63 3.53 -3.27 1.77
N LYS A 64 3.87 -2.09 1.22
CA LYS A 64 5.14 -1.39 1.48
C LYS A 64 5.30 -1.03 2.95
N LEU A 65 4.21 -0.65 3.61
CA LEU A 65 4.15 -0.36 5.04
C LEU A 65 4.04 -1.63 5.91
N ASN A 66 4.19 -2.82 5.34
CA ASN A 66 4.09 -4.12 6.02
C ASN A 66 2.75 -4.32 6.76
N MET A 67 1.66 -3.78 6.21
CA MET A 67 0.33 -3.98 6.79
C MET A 67 -0.20 -5.40 6.51
N THR A 68 -0.87 -5.96 7.51
CA THR A 68 -1.54 -7.26 7.42
C THR A 68 -2.87 -7.15 6.68
N THR A 69 -3.37 -8.27 6.15
CA THR A 69 -4.71 -8.34 5.52
C THR A 69 -5.82 -7.85 6.47
N LYS A 70 -5.67 -8.10 7.78
CA LYS A 70 -6.63 -7.63 8.80
C LYS A 70 -6.62 -6.11 8.93
N GLU A 71 -5.43 -5.52 9.00
CA GLU A 71 -5.28 -4.07 9.08
C GLU A 71 -5.85 -3.38 7.84
N ILE A 72 -5.53 -3.89 6.65
CA ILE A 72 -6.04 -3.36 5.38
C ILE A 72 -7.56 -3.49 5.29
N SER A 73 -8.11 -4.63 5.73
CA SER A 73 -9.56 -4.87 5.81
C SER A 73 -10.24 -3.82 6.70
N SER A 74 -9.69 -3.56 7.88
CA SER A 74 -10.19 -2.55 8.81
C SER A 74 -10.10 -1.12 8.27
N ILE A 75 -9.04 -0.76 7.52
CA ILE A 75 -8.92 0.58 6.90
C ILE A 75 -9.93 0.77 5.77
N THR A 76 -9.97 -0.20 4.86
CA THR A 76 -10.74 -0.08 3.61
C THR A 76 -12.22 -0.40 3.79
N GLY A 77 -12.62 -0.97 4.93
CA GLY A 77 -13.96 -1.52 5.17
C GLY A 77 -14.29 -2.76 4.35
N GLN A 78 -13.33 -3.30 3.58
CA GLN A 78 -13.53 -4.50 2.77
C GLN A 78 -13.35 -5.76 3.62
N SER A 79 -13.98 -6.86 3.25
CA SER A 79 -13.76 -8.14 3.92
C SER A 79 -12.33 -8.66 3.68
N ILE A 80 -11.79 -9.41 4.65
CA ILE A 80 -10.48 -10.09 4.53
C ILE A 80 -10.40 -10.90 3.22
N GLN A 81 -11.49 -11.58 2.86
CA GLN A 81 -11.57 -12.37 1.62
C GLN A 81 -11.46 -11.49 0.36
N SER A 82 -12.05 -10.29 0.37
CA SER A 82 -11.90 -9.32 -0.72
C SER A 82 -10.47 -8.83 -0.86
N ILE A 83 -9.78 -8.59 0.26
CA ILE A 83 -8.36 -8.21 0.26
C ILE A 83 -7.49 -9.36 -0.26
N GLU A 84 -7.72 -10.61 0.15
CA GLU A 84 -6.97 -11.76 -0.39
C GLU A 84 -7.20 -11.92 -1.90
N LYS A 85 -8.44 -11.77 -2.37
CA LYS A 85 -8.72 -11.74 -3.82
C LYS A 85 -7.98 -10.59 -4.52
N ALA A 86 -7.89 -9.42 -3.89
CA ALA A 86 -7.13 -8.29 -4.43
C ALA A 86 -5.62 -8.59 -4.49
N ARG A 87 -5.04 -9.25 -3.48
CA ARG A 87 -3.63 -9.68 -3.49
C ARG A 87 -3.36 -10.70 -4.59
N ILE A 88 -4.27 -11.65 -4.82
CA ILE A 88 -4.16 -12.62 -5.94
C ILE A 88 -4.18 -11.89 -7.29
N ARG A 89 -5.12 -10.94 -7.49
CA ARG A 89 -5.17 -10.13 -8.72
C ARG A 89 -3.90 -9.31 -8.89
N LEU A 90 -3.44 -8.65 -7.83
CA LEU A 90 -2.22 -7.86 -7.83
C LEU A 90 -1.00 -8.73 -8.21
N ARG A 91 -0.87 -9.93 -7.63
CA ARG A 91 0.20 -10.88 -7.98
C ARG A 91 0.24 -11.20 -9.48
N LYS A 92 -0.92 -11.36 -10.13
CA LYS A 92 -1.02 -11.56 -11.58
C LYS A 92 -0.55 -10.35 -12.36
N LYS A 93 -0.94 -9.14 -11.95
CA LYS A 93 -0.52 -7.89 -12.60
C LYS A 93 0.96 -7.59 -12.45
N LEU A 94 1.59 -8.08 -11.39
CA LEU A 94 3.02 -7.95 -11.14
C LEU A 94 3.87 -9.06 -11.78
N ASP A 95 3.22 -9.99 -12.51
CA ASP A 95 3.86 -11.18 -13.10
C ASP A 95 4.60 -12.07 -12.07
N LEU A 96 4.07 -12.16 -10.85
CA LEU A 96 4.65 -12.93 -9.74
C LEU A 96 4.00 -14.30 -9.55
N THR A 97 3.07 -14.70 -10.44
CA THR A 97 2.26 -15.92 -10.29
C THR A 97 3.07 -17.21 -10.23
N HIS A 98 4.23 -17.24 -10.88
CA HIS A 98 5.09 -18.43 -10.99
C HIS A 98 6.32 -18.36 -10.06
N THR A 99 6.30 -17.46 -9.09
CA THR A 99 7.40 -17.27 -8.13
C THR A 99 6.97 -17.71 -6.74
N ASP A 100 7.91 -18.05 -5.87
CA ASP A 100 7.68 -18.23 -4.42
C ASP A 100 7.75 -16.91 -3.65
N THR A 101 7.84 -15.77 -4.36
CA THR A 101 8.00 -14.45 -3.77
C THR A 101 6.79 -14.09 -2.91
N ASN A 102 7.03 -13.80 -1.64
CA ASN A 102 6.00 -13.23 -0.77
C ASN A 102 5.70 -11.79 -1.22
N LEU A 103 4.43 -11.50 -1.49
CA LEU A 103 4.00 -10.21 -2.03
C LEU A 103 4.30 -9.04 -1.08
N THR A 104 4.18 -9.25 0.22
CA THR A 104 4.51 -8.22 1.22
C THR A 104 6.01 -7.97 1.24
N ASN A 105 6.83 -9.02 1.28
CA ASN A 105 8.29 -8.87 1.26
C ASN A 105 8.78 -8.19 -0.03
N PHE A 106 8.19 -8.53 -1.18
CA PHE A 106 8.47 -7.87 -2.45
C PHE A 106 8.34 -6.35 -2.34
N PHE A 107 7.25 -5.86 -1.73
CA PHE A 107 7.05 -4.43 -1.57
C PHE A 107 7.93 -3.83 -0.48
N ILE A 108 8.19 -4.53 0.63
CA ILE A 108 9.11 -4.03 1.66
C ILE A 108 10.48 -3.70 1.06
N GLU A 109 10.96 -4.51 0.11
CA GLU A 109 12.25 -4.32 -0.57
C GLU A 109 12.20 -3.36 -1.80
N TYR A 110 11.01 -3.10 -2.36
CA TYR A 110 10.79 -2.30 -3.59
C TYR A 110 11.13 -0.81 -3.47
#